data_AF-A0A2V5ZX16-F1
#
_entry.id   AF-A0A2V5ZX16-F1
#
_cell.length_a   1.000
_cell.length_b   1.000
_cell.length_c   1.000
_cell.angle_alpha   90.00
_cell.angle_beta   90.00
_cell.angle_gamma   90.00
#
_symmetry.space_group_name_H-M   'P 1'
#
loop_
_entity.id
_entity.type
_entity.pdbx_description
1 polymer ?
#
loop_
_entity_poly.entity_id
_entity_poly.type
_entity_poly.pdbx_seq_one_letter_code
_entity_poly.pdbx_strand_id
1 'polypeptide(L)' 'MKSPIKVAVTGAAGQIGYALLFRIAAGEMFGADQPVSLHLIEIPAALGAL' A
#
# COMPACT_ATOMS: atom_id res chain seq x y z
N MET A 1 -17.46 -3.76 -11.92
CA MET A 1 -16.20 -3.84 -11.13
C MET A 1 -16.45 -3.11 -9.81
N LYS A 2 -15.93 -3.63 -8.68
CA LYS A 2 -16.09 -2.96 -7.38
C LYS A 2 -15.31 -1.63 -7.37
N SER A 3 -15.80 -0.64 -6.65
CA SER A 3 -15.06 0.62 -6.45
C SER A 3 -13.77 0.35 -5.65
N PRO A 4 -12.62 0.93 -6.02
CA PRO A 4 -11.38 0.74 -5.28
C PRO A 4 -11.44 1.33 -3.87
N ILE A 5 -10.93 0.61 -2.87
CA ILE A 5 -10.70 1.15 -1.52
C ILE A 5 -9.42 1.98 -1.56
N LYS A 6 -9.48 3.21 -1.06
CA LYS A 6 -8.29 4.05 -0.88
C LYS A 6 -7.60 3.68 0.42
N VAL A 7 -6.33 3.31 0.35
CA VAL A 7 -5.54 2.87 1.50
C VAL A 7 -4.32 3.77 1.61
N ALA A 8 -4.23 4.52 2.71
CA ALA A 8 -3.04 5.30 3.03
C ALA A 8 -2.08 4.46 3.88
N VAL A 9 -0.81 4.40 3.49
CA VAL A 9 0.24 3.71 4.24
C VAL A 9 1.35 4.70 4.55
N THR A 10 1.56 4.99 5.83
CA THR A 10 2.69 5.80 6.31
C THR A 10 3.91 4.92 6.55
N GLY A 11 5.12 5.50 6.45
CA GLY A 11 6.34 4.72 6.59
C GLY A 11 6.52 3.70 5.45
N ALA A 12 5.96 4.01 4.27
CA ALA A 12 5.82 3.05 3.17
C ALA A 12 7.15 2.59 2.56
N ALA A 13 8.21 3.40 2.69
CA ALA A 13 9.56 3.01 2.26
C ALA A 13 10.32 2.18 3.32
N GLY A 14 9.75 2.02 4.52
CA GLY A 14 10.32 1.19 5.58
C GLY A 14 10.20 -0.31 5.31
N GLN A 15 10.95 -1.11 6.07
CA GLN A 15 10.98 -2.57 5.95
C GLN A 15 9.60 -3.22 6.15
N ILE A 16 8.76 -2.65 7.03
CA ILE A 16 7.38 -3.12 7.21
C ILE A 16 6.54 -2.81 5.97
N GLY A 17 6.68 -1.61 5.39
CA GLY A 17 6.04 -1.24 4.13
C GLY A 17 6.39 -2.22 3.02
N TYR A 18 7.67 -2.53 2.86
CA TYR A 18 8.15 -3.50 1.88
C TYR A 18 7.48 -4.87 2.03
N ALA A 19 7.31 -5.39 3.24
CA ALA A 19 6.63 -6.68 3.46
C ALA A 19 5.09 -6.59 3.35
N LEU A 20 4.51 -5.44 3.71
CA LEU A 20 3.06 -5.27 3.83
C LEU A 20 2.37 -4.94 2.49
N LEU A 21 2.97 -4.07 1.67
CA LEU A 21 2.32 -3.51 0.49
C LEU A 21 1.91 -4.59 -0.52
N PHE A 22 2.76 -5.60 -0.73
CA PHE A 22 2.45 -6.71 -1.63
C PHE A 22 1.30 -7.57 -1.12
N ARG A 23 1.15 -7.73 0.20
CA ARG A 23 0.04 -8.50 0.80
C ARG A 23 -1.29 -7.76 0.65
N ILE A 24 -1.27 -6.43 0.81
CA ILE A 24 -2.46 -5.60 0.53
C ILE A 24 -2.83 -5.70 -0.95
N ALA A 25 -1.85 -5.54 -1.86
CA ALA A 25 -2.07 -5.62 -3.31
C ALA A 25 -2.52 -7.02 -3.78
N ALA A 26 -2.08 -8.09 -3.11
CA ALA A 26 -2.51 -9.46 -3.36
C ALA A 26 -3.94 -9.77 -2.86
N GLY A 27 -4.57 -8.82 -2.16
CA GLY A 27 -5.93 -8.97 -1.64
C GLY A 27 -6.01 -9.72 -0.30
N GLU A 28 -4.89 -9.94 0.41
CA GLU A 28 -4.92 -10.62 1.71
C GLU A 28 -5.64 -9.82 2.80
N MET A 29 -5.79 -8.50 2.61
CA MET A 29 -6.47 -7.61 3.56
C MET A 29 -7.97 -7.46 3.29
N PHE A 30 -8.37 -7.34 2.02
CA PHE A 30 -9.75 -7.01 1.62
C PHE A 30 -10.41 -8.03 0.69
N GLY A 31 -9.73 -9.13 0.39
CA GLY A 31 -10.14 -10.17 -0.56
C GLY A 31 -9.58 -9.93 -1.98
N ALA A 32 -9.33 -11.02 -2.70
CA ALA A 32 -8.71 -11.01 -4.03
C ALA A 32 -9.50 -10.23 -5.10
N ASP A 33 -10.82 -10.11 -4.94
CA ASP A 33 -11.70 -9.40 -5.89
C ASP A 33 -11.93 -7.92 -5.54
N GLN A 34 -11.32 -7.42 -4.47
CA GLN A 34 -11.48 -6.03 -4.03
C GLN A 34 -10.30 -5.18 -4.52
N PRO A 35 -10.49 -4.31 -5.53
CA PRO A 35 -9.43 -3.41 -5.97
C PRO A 35 -9.07 -2.43 -4.84
N VAL A 36 -7.80 -2.05 -4.81
CA VAL A 36 -7.23 -1.08 -3.87
C VAL A 36 -6.46 0.00 -4.62
N SER A 37 -6.46 1.22 -4.08
CA SER A 37 -5.63 2.34 -4.51
C SER A 37 -4.70 2.68 -3.35
N LEU A 38 -3.42 2.32 -3.50
CA LEU A 38 -2.40 2.56 -2.49
C LEU A 38 -1.89 4.00 -2.57
N HIS A 39 -1.95 4.70 -1.44
CA HIS A 39 -1.40 6.04 -1.25
C HIS A 39 -0.24 5.94 -0.26
N LEU A 40 0.97 5.95 -0.79
CA LEU A 40 2.20 5.72 -0.03
C LEU A 40 2.73 7.06 0.49
N ILE A 41 2.93 7.16 1.80
CA ILE A 41 3.29 8.40 2.49
C ILE A 41 4.62 8.20 3.20
N GLU A 42 5.56 9.11 2.93
CA GLU A 42 6.88 9.14 3.55
C GLU A 42 7.38 10.57 3.80
N ILE A 43 8.44 10.66 4.59
CA ILE A 43 9.21 11.89 4.71
C ILE A 43 9.98 12.19 3.42
N PRO A 44 10.26 13.47 3.10
CA PRO A 44 10.96 13.85 1.85
C PRO A 44 12.28 13.11 1.60
N ALA A 45 13.06 12.84 2.67
CA ALA A 45 14.33 12.15 2.59
C ALA A 45 14.21 10.67 2.12
N ALA A 46 13.04 10.05 2.30
CA ALA A 46 12.78 8.66 1.95
C ALA A 46 12.05 8.51 0.61
N LEU A 47 11.67 9.60 -0.07
CA LEU A 47 10.91 9.54 -1.32
C LEU A 47 11.66 8.82 -2.45
N GLY A 48 12.99 8.81 -2.44
CA GLY A 48 13.79 8.08 -3.43
C GLY A 48 13.72 6.55 -3.30
N ALA A 49 13.13 6.03 -2.22
CA ALA A 49 12.94 4.62 -1.97
C ALA A 49 11.51 4.12 -2.23
N LEU A 50 10.59 5.02 -2.62
CA LEU A 50 9.23 4.70 -3.08
C LEU A 50 9.21 4.45 -4.59
#